data_AF-A0A850NKI9-F1
#
_entry.id   AF-A0A850NKI9-F1
#
_cell.length_a   1.000
_cell.length_b   1.000
_cell.length_c   1.000
_cell.angle_alpha   90.00
_cell.angle_beta   90.00
_cell.angle_gamma   90.00
#
_symmetry.space_group_name_H-M   'P 1'
#
loop_
_entity.id
_entity.type
_entity.pdbx_description
1 polymer ?
#
loop_
_entity_poly.entity_id
_entity_poly.type
_entity_poly.pdbx_seq_one_letter_code
_entity_poly.pdbx_strand_id
1 'polypeptide(L)'
;MADYIACIGFWLHAYEQVTFEATSDAEARALAIAAAREVMARKGVPDHIDYDERRQGVVGYVDREDEDGREPVAELIAFDDDRINPPEPGPDAAS
;
A
#
# COMPACT_ATOMS: atom_id res chain seq x y z
N MET A 1 -26.65 -0.08 -24.76
CA MET A 1 -25.38 -0.57 -24.20
C MET A 1 -25.00 0.45 -23.15
N ALA A 2 -24.73 0.05 -21.91
CA ALA A 2 -24.45 0.99 -20.82
C ALA A 2 -22.98 0.93 -20.47
N ASP A 3 -22.39 2.10 -20.21
CA ASP A 3 -21.00 2.20 -19.75
C ASP A 3 -20.96 2.11 -18.22
N TYR A 4 -19.84 1.63 -17.69
CA TYR A 4 -19.66 1.43 -16.25
C TYR A 4 -18.34 2.06 -15.82
N ILE A 5 -18.38 2.80 -14.72
CA ILE A 5 -17.22 3.44 -14.11
C ILE A 5 -16.98 2.80 -12.76
N ALA A 6 -15.80 2.19 -12.59
CA ALA A 6 -15.34 1.66 -11.31
C ALA A 6 -14.22 2.53 -10.73
N CYS A 7 -14.30 2.84 -9.44
CA CYS A 7 -13.19 3.43 -8.69
C CYS A 7 -12.48 2.35 -7.90
N ILE A 8 -11.15 2.24 -8.08
CA ILE A 8 -10.32 1.21 -7.48
C ILE A 8 -9.25 1.90 -6.63
N GLY A 9 -9.30 1.67 -5.32
CA GLY A 9 -8.21 1.98 -4.41
C GLY A 9 -7.28 0.78 -4.27
N PHE A 10 -5.98 1.02 -4.17
CA PHE A 10 -4.97 0.00 -3.87
C PHE A 10 -3.90 0.59 -2.97
N TRP A 11 -3.24 -0.27 -2.18
CA TRP A 11 -2.12 0.15 -1.35
C TRP A 11 -0.83 0.12 -2.17
N LEU A 12 -0.04 1.17 -2.04
CA LEU A 12 1.31 1.25 -2.60
C LEU A 12 2.33 1.14 -1.47
N HIS A 13 3.47 0.56 -1.80
CA HIS A 13 4.64 0.67 -0.95
C HIS A 13 5.24 2.06 -1.11
N ALA A 14 5.37 2.77 0.01
CA ALA A 14 5.99 4.07 0.04
C ALA A 14 7.00 4.11 1.18
N TYR A 15 8.15 4.69 0.92
CA TYR A 15 9.24 4.75 1.88
C TYR A 15 10.06 6.03 1.71
N GLU A 16 10.75 6.37 2.79
CA GLU A 16 11.56 7.57 2.93
C GLU A 16 13.01 7.13 3.10
N GLN A 17 13.91 7.67 2.29
CA GLN A 17 15.33 7.33 2.37
C GLN A 17 16.07 8.39 3.18
N VAL A 18 16.62 8.00 4.31
CA VAL A 18 17.41 8.90 5.17
C VAL A 18 18.85 8.40 5.21
N THR A 19 19.79 9.31 4.98
CA THR A 19 21.24 9.06 5.13
C THR A 19 21.76 9.78 6.35
N PHE A 20 22.56 9.09 7.17
CA PHE A 20 23.21 9.63 8.37
C PHE A 20 24.54 8.93 8.58
N GLU A 21 25.48 9.61 9.23
CA GLU A 21 26.77 9.03 9.62
C GLU A 21 26.68 8.41 11.02
N ALA A 22 27.35 7.29 11.21
CA ALA A 22 27.46 6.60 12.49
C ALA A 22 28.85 5.98 12.62
N THR A 23 29.34 5.89 13.85
CA THR A 23 30.65 5.31 14.19
C THR A 23 30.56 3.85 14.62
N SER A 24 29.35 3.32 14.80
CA SER A 24 29.08 1.91 15.11
C SER A 24 27.68 1.48 14.67
N ASP A 25 27.46 0.17 14.54
CA ASP A 25 26.15 -0.40 14.20
C ASP A 25 25.08 -0.10 15.26
N ALA A 26 25.48 -0.08 16.54
CA ALA A 26 24.58 0.24 17.65
C ALA A 26 24.10 1.69 17.56
N GLU A 27 25.01 2.61 17.24
CA GLU A 27 24.68 4.01 16.98
C GLU A 27 23.82 4.16 15.72
N ALA A 28 24.18 3.50 14.61
CA ALA A 28 23.42 3.53 13.37
C ALA A 28 21.97 3.10 13.58
N ARG A 29 21.75 2.04 14.37
CA ARG A 29 20.40 1.57 14.72
C ARG A 29 19.63 2.59 15.57
N ALA A 30 20.30 3.23 16.54
CA ALA A 30 19.68 4.25 17.36
C ALA A 30 19.27 5.47 16.52
N LEU A 31 20.15 5.93 15.62
CA LEU A 31 19.89 7.03 14.69
C LEU A 31 18.77 6.69 13.70
N ALA A 32 18.74 5.47 13.17
CA ALA A 32 17.66 5.01 12.29
C ALA A 32 16.28 5.07 12.98
N ILE A 33 16.19 4.62 14.23
CA ILE A 33 14.94 4.66 15.01
C ILE A 33 14.51 6.11 15.28
N ALA A 34 15.47 6.99 15.59
CA ALA A 34 15.18 8.40 15.78
C ALA A 34 14.68 9.05 14.49
N ALA A 35 15.37 8.84 13.36
CA ALA A 35 14.97 9.33 12.04
C ALA A 35 13.59 8.82 11.63
N ALA A 36 13.29 7.53 11.86
CA ALA A 36 11.98 6.96 11.58
C ALA A 36 10.85 7.69 12.34
N ARG A 37 11.07 8.04 13.61
CA ARG A 37 10.07 8.80 14.40
C ARG A 37 9.83 10.19 13.84
N GLU A 38 10.90 10.87 13.42
CA GLU A 38 10.78 12.20 12.80
C GLU A 38 10.03 12.14 11.47
N VAL A 39 10.38 11.17 10.61
CA VAL A 39 9.71 10.95 9.32
C VAL A 39 8.21 10.68 9.54
N MET A 40 7.86 9.78 10.46
CA MET A 40 6.46 9.47 10.75
C MET A 40 5.66 10.65 11.32
N ALA A 41 6.33 11.64 11.92
CA ALA A 41 5.68 12.86 12.39
C ALA A 41 5.42 13.86 11.25
N ARG A 42 6.11 13.73 10.11
CA ARG A 42 5.90 14.58 8.93
C ARG A 42 4.61 14.15 8.24
N LYS A 43 3.76 15.13 7.93
CA LYS A 43 2.57 14.93 7.08
C LYS A 43 2.90 15.43 5.68
N GLY A 44 3.57 14.59 4.89
CA GLY A 44 4.04 14.90 3.54
C GLY A 44 3.90 13.71 2.61
N VAL A 45 4.13 13.94 1.31
CA VAL A 45 4.27 12.86 0.32
C VAL A 45 5.62 12.18 0.55
N PRO A 46 5.68 10.83 0.64
CA PRO A 46 6.94 10.11 0.77
C PRO A 46 7.89 10.39 -0.40
N ASP A 47 9.20 10.39 -0.14
CA ASP A 47 10.20 10.55 -1.17
C ASP A 47 10.04 9.53 -2.31
N HIS A 48 9.73 8.26 -1.99
CA HIS A 48 9.60 7.18 -2.98
C HIS A 48 8.28 6.44 -2.83
N ILE A 49 7.64 6.17 -3.98
CA ILE A 49 6.43 5.36 -4.11
C ILE A 49 6.70 4.30 -5.17
N ASP A 50 6.59 3.03 -4.79
CA ASP A 50 6.65 1.90 -5.69
C ASP A 50 5.26 1.67 -6.31
N TYR A 51 5.18 1.80 -7.62
CA TYR A 51 3.93 1.63 -8.39
C TYR A 51 3.74 0.22 -8.97
N ASP A 52 4.79 -0.60 -8.94
CA ASP A 52 4.83 -1.94 -9.51
C ASP A 52 4.38 -2.98 -8.49
N GLU A 53 4.69 -2.78 -7.20
CA GLU A 53 4.27 -3.65 -6.10
C GLU A 53 2.94 -3.24 -5.42
N ARG A 54 1.86 -3.21 -6.20
CA ARG A 54 0.51 -2.89 -5.69
C ARG A 54 -0.01 -4.01 -4.78
N ARG A 55 -0.48 -3.66 -3.58
CA ARG A 55 -1.09 -4.59 -2.62
C ARG A 55 -2.61 -4.38 -2.53
N GLN A 56 -3.30 -5.43 -2.07
CA GLN A 56 -4.77 -5.60 -1.97
C GLN A 56 -5.56 -4.29 -1.98
N GLY A 57 -6.46 -4.14 -2.95
CA GLY A 57 -7.28 -2.94 -3.09
C GLY A 57 -8.66 -3.02 -2.46
N VAL A 58 -9.43 -1.95 -2.63
CA VAL A 58 -10.89 -1.91 -2.46
C VAL A 58 -11.50 -1.26 -3.71
N VAL A 59 -12.57 -1.82 -4.25
CA VAL A 59 -13.40 -1.10 -5.22
C VAL A 59 -14.24 -0.12 -4.41
N GLY A 60 -13.97 1.18 -4.52
CA GLY A 60 -14.68 2.21 -3.75
C GLY A 60 -16.15 2.32 -4.18
N TYR A 61 -16.39 2.36 -5.49
CA TYR A 61 -17.73 2.34 -6.07
C TYR A 61 -17.70 1.71 -7.46
N VAL A 62 -18.88 1.26 -7.90
CA VAL A 62 -19.18 0.99 -9.31
C VAL A 62 -20.46 1.73 -9.64
N ASP A 63 -20.41 2.56 -10.68
CA ASP A 63 -21.57 3.28 -11.17
C ASP A 63 -21.82 2.90 -12.62
N ARG A 64 -23.09 2.89 -13.02
CA ARG A 64 -23.53 2.84 -14.40
C ARG A 64 -23.67 4.27 -14.91
N GLU A 65 -23.22 4.51 -16.14
CA GLU A 65 -23.38 5.80 -16.83
C GLU A 65 -24.23 5.61 -18.09
N ASP A 66 -25.27 6.42 -18.22
CA ASP A 66 -26.13 6.52 -19.40
C ASP A 66 -26.49 7.99 -19.71
N GLU A 67 -27.39 8.21 -20.67
CA GLU A 67 -27.80 9.56 -21.10
C GLU A 67 -28.50 10.37 -19.98
N ASP A 68 -29.07 9.71 -18.97
CA ASP A 68 -29.74 10.33 -17.84
C ASP A 68 -28.77 10.61 -16.66
N GLY A 69 -27.54 10.10 -16.73
CA GLY A 69 -26.44 10.42 -15.83
C GLY A 69 -25.82 9.19 -15.17
N ARG A 70 -25.35 9.37 -13.93
CA ARG A 70 -24.58 8.37 -13.19
C ARG A 70 -25.39 7.74 -12.07
N GLU A 71 -25.57 6.43 -12.12
CA GLU A 71 -26.35 5.66 -11.14
C GLU A 71 -25.44 4.67 -10.37
N PRO A 72 -25.43 4.70 -9.03
CA PRO A 72 -24.62 3.78 -8.24
C PRO A 72 -25.13 2.35 -8.34
N VAL A 73 -24.21 1.42 -8.63
CA VAL A 73 -24.49 -0.02 -8.75
C VAL A 73 -24.05 -0.76 -7.49
N ALA A 74 -22.90 -0.40 -6.90
CA ALA A 74 -22.39 -0.96 -5.66
C ALA A 74 -21.38 -0.03 -4.97
N GLU A 75 -21.32 -0.08 -3.64
CA GLU A 75 -20.33 0.62 -2.81
C GLU A 75 -19.40 -0.41 -2.11
N LEU A 76 -18.10 -0.13 -2.09
CA LEU A 76 -17.07 -0.78 -1.25
C LEU A 76 -17.00 -2.33 -1.31
N ILE A 77 -16.30 -2.87 -2.32
CA ILE A 77 -15.99 -4.30 -2.44
C ILE A 77 -14.50 -4.53 -2.11
N ALA A 78 -14.22 -5.31 -1.07
CA ALA A 78 -12.84 -5.70 -0.73
C ALA A 78 -12.32 -6.74 -1.74
N PHE A 79 -11.07 -6.59 -2.20
CA PHE A 79 -10.41 -7.64 -2.97
C PHE A 79 -9.99 -8.76 -2.03
N ASP A 80 -10.39 -10.01 -2.27
CA ASP A 80 -9.98 -11.17 -1.46
C ASP A 80 -8.61 -11.70 -1.91
N ASP A 81 -7.58 -10.86 -1.84
CA ASP A 81 -6.23 -11.22 -2.29
C ASP A 81 -5.30 -11.45 -1.10
N ASP A 82 -5.27 -12.70 -0.65
CA ASP A 82 -4.52 -13.21 0.52
C ASP A 82 -2.98 -13.26 0.30
N ARG A 83 -2.46 -12.62 -0.77
CA ARG A 83 -1.02 -12.58 -1.11
C ARG A 83 -0.13 -11.81 -0.12
N ILE A 84 -0.70 -11.19 0.91
CA ILE A 84 0.07 -10.57 2.00
C ILE A 84 0.65 -11.64 2.94
N ASN A 85 0.07 -12.84 2.95
CA ASN A 85 0.63 -14.00 3.64
C ASN A 85 1.39 -14.86 2.62
N PRO A 86 2.74 -14.89 2.60
CA PRO A 86 3.41 -16.02 1.97
C PRO A 86 2.89 -17.30 2.66
N PRO A 87 2.63 -18.41 1.92
CA PRO A 87 2.28 -19.67 2.56
C PRO A 87 3.37 -19.97 3.59
N GLU A 88 3.00 -20.26 4.83
CA GLU A 88 3.96 -20.70 5.84
C GLU A 88 4.77 -21.86 5.24
N PRO A 89 6.11 -21.85 5.36
CA PRO A 89 6.89 -22.99 4.90
C PRO A 89 6.37 -24.21 5.66
N GLY A 90 5.81 -25.16 4.92
CA GLY A 90 5.32 -26.40 5.50
C GLY A 90 6.45 -27.10 6.27
N PRO A 91 6.10 -28.01 7.21
CA PRO A 91 7.06 -28.65 8.12
C PRO A 91 8.20 -29.43 7.45
N ASP A 92 8.22 -29.56 6.12
CA ASP A 92 9.27 -30.22 5.34
C ASP A 92 10.42 -29.31 4.88
N ALA A 93 10.39 -27.99 5.15
CA ALA A 93 11.49 -27.10 4.75
C ALA A 93 12.68 -27.09 5.74
N ALA A 94 12.62 -27.89 6.80
CA ALA A 94 13.72 -28.13 7.73
C ALA A 94 14.25 -29.57 7.55
N SER A 95 15.04 -29.80 6.51
CA SER A 95 15.92 -30.97 6.38
C SER A 95 17.19 -30.60 5.65
#